data_AF-A0AAE7SU70-F1
#
_entry.id   AF-A0AAE7SU70-F1
#
_cell.length_a   1.000
_cell.length_b   1.000
_cell.length_c   1.000
_cell.angle_alpha   90.00
_cell.angle_beta   90.00
_cell.angle_gamma   90.00
#
_symmetry.space_group_name_H-M   'P 1'
#
loop_
_entity.id
_entity.type
_entity.pdbx_description
1 polymer ?
#
loop_
_entity_poly.entity_id
_entity_poly.type
_entity_poly.pdbx_seq_one_letter_code
_entity_poly.pdbx_strand_id
1 'polypeptide(L)'
;MKIIVTLSRLIACSLLVLSTHVMATQYSQNITGCSVTKLGTNKFQAKFTYVVTPVAGTSTTTLSTFYVEVPTTLGSNLIVHPQNSSTSTFSNVVANSNLGYNIGTRALSFYGVPYANVIMFSSFISIDFTTDTAGAYPGLRARLTTENMSVAGQSGGSQTSVIYIAANGCQLSMANIPKPEDVDTPEPAFSMSSAVWQMNTLDVSNLPDLSASGNGYAASISNIASNNLCINYVTAGVKNKTYALSVTTTSSTQGGRSLFTLQGTASQLFYNLQLASNDGVPANDFSFPTANAKYITLTQTASSTPNRSQMCWTPKINLFKSAATKEGMHTGSVNFVISPKA
;
A
#
# COMPACT_ATOMS: atom_id res chain seq x y z
N MET A 1 19.93 -20.67 -72.98
CA MET A 1 20.60 -20.20 -71.74
C MET A 1 19.96 -18.87 -71.36
N LYS A 2 19.28 -18.83 -70.19
CA LYS A 2 18.53 -17.70 -69.59
C LYS A 2 17.56 -16.93 -70.50
N ILE A 3 16.27 -17.27 -70.40
CA ILE A 3 15.15 -16.38 -70.75
C ILE A 3 14.74 -15.64 -69.48
N ILE A 4 14.85 -14.32 -69.49
CA ILE A 4 14.23 -13.38 -68.56
C ILE A 4 13.49 -12.36 -69.44
N VAL A 5 12.43 -11.75 -68.89
CA VAL A 5 11.72 -10.54 -69.37
C VAL A 5 10.60 -10.92 -70.37
N THR A 6 9.30 -10.67 -70.17
CA THR A 6 8.56 -9.76 -69.28
C THR A 6 7.09 -10.17 -69.24
N LEU A 7 6.54 -10.29 -68.04
CA LEU A 7 5.10 -10.39 -67.79
C LEU A 7 4.56 -8.97 -67.57
N SER A 8 4.06 -8.33 -68.61
CA SER A 8 3.47 -6.98 -68.50
C SER A 8 2.22 -6.92 -69.36
N ARG A 9 1.08 -7.31 -68.77
CA ARG A 9 -0.31 -6.90 -69.12
C ARG A 9 -1.31 -7.64 -68.24
N LEU A 10 -1.41 -7.26 -66.96
CA LEU A 10 -2.60 -7.55 -66.12
C LEU A 10 -2.60 -6.72 -64.83
N ILE A 11 -2.41 -5.40 -64.94
CA ILE A 11 -2.70 -4.47 -63.84
C ILE A 11 -3.29 -3.20 -64.45
N ALA A 12 -4.57 -3.24 -64.80
CA ALA A 12 -5.33 -2.06 -65.23
C ALA A 12 -6.78 -2.03 -64.71
N CYS A 13 -7.17 -2.96 -63.82
CA CYS A 13 -8.52 -2.99 -63.22
C CYS A 13 -8.50 -3.30 -61.72
N SER A 14 -7.48 -2.84 -60.99
CA SER A 14 -7.39 -3.01 -59.53
C SER A 14 -6.89 -1.76 -58.80
N LEU A 15 -7.06 -0.57 -59.42
CA LEU A 15 -6.76 0.74 -58.82
C LEU A 15 -8.02 1.57 -58.55
N LEU A 16 -9.16 0.90 -58.35
CA LEU A 16 -10.32 1.41 -57.64
C LEU A 16 -10.74 0.32 -56.67
N VAL A 17 -10.29 0.40 -55.43
CA VAL A 17 -10.84 -0.12 -54.15
C VAL A 17 -9.66 -0.17 -53.18
N LEU A 18 -9.22 1.02 -52.78
CA LEU A 18 -8.57 1.32 -51.51
C LEU A 18 -8.86 2.79 -51.24
N SER A 19 -10.15 3.16 -51.34
CA SER A 19 -10.66 4.30 -50.58
C SER A 19 -10.66 3.85 -49.12
N THR A 20 -9.49 3.87 -48.48
CA THR A 20 -9.45 3.95 -47.04
C THR A 20 -10.26 5.19 -46.69
N HIS A 21 -11.38 4.98 -46.01
CA HIS A 21 -12.11 6.06 -45.39
C HIS A 21 -11.13 6.79 -44.49
N VAL A 22 -10.66 7.95 -44.95
CA VAL A 22 -9.95 8.92 -44.14
C VAL A 22 -10.97 9.44 -43.13
N MET A 23 -11.15 8.70 -42.04
CA MET A 23 -11.90 9.15 -40.88
C MET A 23 -11.12 10.34 -40.32
N ALA A 24 -11.78 11.50 -40.35
CA ALA A 24 -11.23 12.81 -40.00
C ALA A 24 -10.47 12.78 -38.67
N THR A 25 -9.23 13.25 -38.69
CA THR A 25 -8.38 13.50 -37.52
C THR A 25 -8.98 14.63 -36.67
N GLN A 26 -9.45 14.30 -35.47
CA GLN A 26 -9.98 15.25 -34.49
C GLN A 26 -9.07 15.23 -33.25
N TYR A 27 -8.54 16.40 -32.84
CA TYR A 27 -7.79 16.74 -31.60
C TYR A 27 -6.85 15.69 -30.97
N SER A 28 -5.56 16.05 -30.82
CA SER A 28 -4.61 15.29 -30.00
C SER A 28 -4.80 15.64 -28.52
N GLN A 29 -4.77 14.63 -27.65
CA GLN A 29 -5.00 14.80 -26.23
C GLN A 29 -3.98 14.04 -25.41
N ASN A 30 -3.62 14.61 -24.26
CA ASN A 30 -2.70 13.97 -23.34
C ASN A 30 -3.08 14.27 -21.88
N ILE A 31 -2.96 13.25 -21.03
CA ILE A 31 -3.02 13.41 -19.58
C ILE A 31 -1.65 13.05 -19.03
N THR A 32 -1.06 13.97 -18.27
CA THR A 32 0.27 13.82 -17.68
C THR A 32 0.25 14.25 -16.22
N GLY A 33 1.32 13.95 -15.49
CA GLY A 33 1.45 14.37 -14.09
C GLY A 33 0.40 13.78 -13.15
N CYS A 34 -0.16 12.62 -13.48
CA CYS A 34 -1.14 11.93 -12.65
C CYS A 34 -0.56 11.59 -11.29
N SER A 35 -1.28 11.94 -10.24
CA SER A 35 -1.01 11.50 -8.88
C SER A 35 -2.31 11.33 -8.13
N VAL A 36 -2.32 10.40 -7.18
CA VAL A 36 -3.41 10.23 -6.22
C VAL A 36 -2.81 10.20 -4.83
N THR A 37 -3.36 11.01 -3.94
CA THR A 37 -2.93 11.13 -2.55
C THR A 37 -4.10 10.86 -1.61
N LYS A 38 -3.84 10.20 -0.49
CA LYS A 38 -4.85 9.93 0.53
C LYS A 38 -5.04 11.17 1.41
N LEU A 39 -6.28 11.61 1.57
CA LEU A 39 -6.68 12.71 2.47
C LEU A 39 -7.21 12.21 3.82
N GLY A 40 -7.72 10.97 3.87
CA GLY A 40 -8.30 10.36 5.07
C GLY A 40 -8.87 8.97 4.74
N THR A 41 -9.53 8.33 5.70
CA THR A 41 -10.19 7.03 5.47
C THR A 41 -11.12 7.11 4.27
N ASN A 42 -10.87 6.27 3.26
CA ASN A 42 -11.60 6.24 1.98
C ASN A 42 -11.67 7.57 1.21
N LYS A 43 -10.87 8.58 1.57
CA LYS A 43 -10.88 9.91 0.93
C LYS A 43 -9.56 10.17 0.23
N PHE A 44 -9.62 10.56 -1.04
CA PHE A 44 -8.45 10.73 -1.90
C PHE A 44 -8.54 12.03 -2.71
N GLN A 45 -7.39 12.52 -3.13
CA GLN A 45 -7.24 13.63 -4.06
C GLN A 45 -6.43 13.17 -5.26
N ALA A 46 -7.02 13.29 -6.45
CA ALA A 46 -6.34 13.09 -7.73
C ALA A 46 -5.90 14.44 -8.30
N LYS A 47 -4.67 14.49 -8.81
CA LYS A 47 -4.11 15.65 -9.51
C LYS A 47 -3.53 15.21 -10.84
N PHE A 48 -3.78 15.97 -11.90
CA PHE A 48 -3.24 15.71 -13.23
C PHE A 48 -3.30 16.96 -14.11
N THR A 49 -2.50 16.96 -15.16
CA THR A 49 -2.53 17.96 -16.23
C THR A 49 -3.24 17.37 -17.43
N TYR A 50 -4.29 18.03 -17.92
CA TYR A 50 -4.98 17.67 -19.15
C TYR A 50 -4.65 18.67 -20.25
N VAL A 51 -4.16 18.17 -21.38
CA VAL A 51 -3.75 18.98 -22.54
C VAL A 51 -4.54 18.55 -23.77
N VAL A 52 -5.13 19.52 -24.45
CA VAL A 52 -5.79 19.33 -25.75
C VAL A 52 -5.12 20.20 -26.80
N THR A 53 -4.64 19.56 -27.87
CA THR A 53 -3.95 20.19 -28.99
C THR A 53 -4.76 20.00 -30.28
N PRO A 54 -5.16 21.08 -30.96
CA PRO A 54 -5.82 20.96 -32.27
C PRO A 54 -4.86 20.35 -33.29
N VAL A 55 -5.36 19.45 -34.13
CA VAL A 55 -4.64 18.92 -35.29
C VAL A 55 -4.99 19.78 -36.51
N ALA A 56 -4.11 19.89 -37.50
CA ALA A 56 -4.39 20.69 -38.70
C ALA A 56 -5.70 20.25 -39.38
N GLY A 57 -6.59 21.21 -39.70
CA GLY A 57 -7.89 20.97 -40.33
C GLY A 57 -9.04 20.63 -39.36
N THR A 58 -8.83 20.73 -38.04
CA THR A 58 -9.88 20.40 -37.07
C THR A 58 -10.92 21.52 -36.91
N SER A 59 -12.22 21.16 -36.88
CA SER A 59 -13.30 22.11 -36.60
C SER A 59 -13.29 22.56 -35.15
N THR A 60 -13.32 23.88 -34.92
CA THR A 60 -13.43 24.49 -33.59
C THR A 60 -14.84 24.51 -33.03
N THR A 61 -15.83 23.95 -33.74
CA THR A 61 -17.26 24.02 -33.39
C THR A 61 -17.81 22.74 -32.74
N THR A 62 -16.97 21.73 -32.50
CA THR A 62 -17.41 20.43 -31.98
C THR A 62 -17.50 20.44 -30.46
N LEU A 63 -18.60 19.93 -29.90
CA LEU A 63 -18.73 19.79 -28.44
C LEU A 63 -17.85 18.63 -27.93
N SER A 64 -16.95 18.93 -27.01
CA SER A 64 -16.11 17.94 -26.32
C SER A 64 -16.50 17.87 -24.85
N THR A 65 -16.81 16.67 -24.36
CA THR A 65 -17.10 16.45 -22.93
C THR A 65 -16.06 15.53 -22.30
N PHE A 66 -15.37 16.04 -21.28
CA PHE A 66 -14.42 15.28 -20.46
C PHE A 66 -15.09 14.77 -19.21
N TYR A 67 -15.08 13.46 -19.02
CA TYR A 67 -15.70 12.75 -17.90
C TYR A 67 -14.63 12.17 -16.98
N VAL A 68 -14.87 12.24 -15.67
CA VAL A 68 -14.06 11.57 -14.66
C VAL A 68 -14.94 10.78 -13.70
N GLU A 69 -14.59 9.53 -13.43
CA GLU A 69 -15.34 8.57 -12.60
C GLU A 69 -14.42 7.70 -11.73
N VAL A 70 -14.92 7.07 -10.66
CA VAL A 70 -14.14 6.12 -9.84
C VAL A 70 -14.28 4.70 -10.43
N PRO A 71 -13.19 4.02 -10.83
CA PRO A 71 -13.26 2.68 -11.40
C PRO A 71 -13.56 1.64 -10.33
N THR A 72 -14.32 0.59 -10.69
CA THR A 72 -14.67 -0.50 -9.77
C THR A 72 -14.53 -1.89 -10.39
N THR A 73 -14.36 -2.92 -9.55
CA THR A 73 -14.33 -4.34 -9.98
C THR A 73 -15.68 -4.88 -10.44
N LEU A 74 -16.79 -4.20 -10.11
CA LEU A 74 -18.16 -4.69 -10.36
C LEU A 74 -18.69 -4.30 -11.75
N GLY A 75 -17.87 -3.68 -12.60
CA GLY A 75 -18.23 -3.29 -13.96
C GLY A 75 -19.12 -2.04 -14.06
N SER A 76 -19.61 -1.52 -12.93
CA SER A 76 -20.32 -0.25 -12.82
C SER A 76 -19.41 0.80 -12.19
N ASN A 77 -19.00 1.80 -12.97
CA ASN A 77 -18.18 2.90 -12.45
C ASN A 77 -18.97 3.69 -11.41
N LEU A 78 -18.34 3.99 -10.28
CA LEU A 78 -18.98 4.62 -9.13
C LEU A 78 -18.58 6.08 -8.99
N ILE A 79 -19.41 6.76 -8.22
CA ILE A 79 -19.56 8.21 -8.10
C ILE A 79 -18.24 8.86 -7.68
N VAL A 80 -17.76 9.84 -8.46
CA VAL A 80 -16.89 10.88 -7.89
C VAL A 80 -17.82 11.82 -7.13
N HIS A 81 -17.63 11.94 -5.82
CA HIS A 81 -18.19 13.06 -5.06
C HIS A 81 -17.15 14.18 -5.11
N PRO A 82 -17.11 15.03 -6.16
CA PRO A 82 -16.22 16.18 -6.14
C PRO A 82 -16.57 16.99 -4.90
N GLN A 83 -15.67 17.00 -3.93
CA GLN A 83 -15.84 17.89 -2.79
C GLN A 83 -15.73 19.34 -3.29
N ASN A 84 -16.33 20.27 -2.55
CA ASN A 84 -16.38 21.72 -2.85
C ASN A 84 -15.00 22.38 -3.07
N SER A 85 -13.91 21.64 -2.85
CA SER A 85 -12.49 21.98 -3.05
C SER A 85 -11.93 21.58 -4.43
N SER A 86 -12.72 20.97 -5.32
CA SER A 86 -12.23 20.57 -6.66
C SER A 86 -12.01 21.82 -7.53
N THR A 87 -10.79 22.00 -8.04
CA THR A 87 -10.41 23.20 -8.81
C THR A 87 -9.92 22.83 -10.22
N SER A 88 -10.30 23.63 -11.20
CA SER A 88 -9.70 23.62 -12.55
C SER A 88 -9.28 25.04 -12.94
N THR A 89 -8.24 25.16 -13.77
CA THR A 89 -7.70 26.45 -14.23
C THR A 89 -7.99 26.71 -15.70
N PHE A 90 -9.01 26.09 -16.27
CA PHE A 90 -9.37 26.32 -17.67
C PHE A 90 -9.78 27.78 -17.88
N SER A 91 -9.21 28.41 -18.91
CA SER A 91 -9.50 29.81 -19.27
C SER A 91 -10.82 29.99 -20.04
N ASN A 92 -11.41 28.90 -20.56
CA ASN A 92 -12.59 28.93 -21.45
C ASN A 92 -13.65 27.83 -21.17
N VAL A 93 -13.67 27.27 -19.96
CA VAL A 93 -14.55 26.16 -19.57
C VAL A 93 -15.38 26.56 -18.37
N VAL A 94 -16.68 26.25 -18.40
CA VAL A 94 -17.51 26.25 -17.19
C VAL A 94 -17.48 24.83 -16.63
N ALA A 95 -16.96 24.66 -15.42
CA ALA A 95 -17.16 23.42 -14.68
C ALA A 95 -18.64 23.32 -14.33
N ASN A 96 -19.35 22.37 -14.94
CA ASN A 96 -20.74 22.13 -14.58
C ASN A 96 -20.80 20.91 -13.66
N SER A 97 -21.01 21.14 -12.37
CA SER A 97 -21.30 20.09 -11.40
C SER A 97 -22.78 19.65 -11.47
N ASN A 98 -23.38 19.60 -12.66
CA ASN A 98 -24.78 19.21 -12.80
C ASN A 98 -24.93 17.71 -12.54
N LEU A 99 -25.47 17.43 -11.36
CA LEU A 99 -25.76 16.13 -10.79
C LEU A 99 -26.93 15.47 -11.53
N GLY A 100 -26.65 14.76 -12.62
CA GLY A 100 -27.63 13.89 -13.28
C GLY A 100 -28.13 12.80 -12.33
N TYR A 101 -29.47 12.68 -12.21
CA TYR A 101 -30.16 11.81 -11.24
C TYR A 101 -30.25 10.33 -11.67
N ASN A 102 -29.26 9.79 -12.37
CA ASN A 102 -29.27 8.37 -12.76
C ASN A 102 -28.23 7.57 -11.98
N ILE A 103 -28.69 6.45 -11.43
CA ILE A 103 -27.86 5.44 -10.76
C ILE A 103 -26.94 4.84 -11.83
N GLY A 104 -25.62 5.02 -11.68
CA GLY A 104 -24.61 4.33 -12.50
C GLY A 104 -23.82 5.17 -13.51
N THR A 105 -24.02 6.48 -13.64
CA THR A 105 -23.11 7.36 -14.40
C THR A 105 -23.24 8.81 -13.91
N ARG A 106 -22.42 9.18 -12.93
CA ARG A 106 -22.26 10.58 -12.50
C ARG A 106 -20.80 10.94 -12.70
N ALA A 107 -20.54 11.72 -13.74
CA ALA A 107 -19.20 12.12 -14.14
C ALA A 107 -19.01 13.62 -13.91
N LEU A 108 -17.82 14.02 -13.45
CA LEU A 108 -17.43 15.43 -13.51
C LEU A 108 -17.25 15.77 -14.99
N SER A 109 -18.09 16.66 -15.52
CA SER A 109 -18.09 17.06 -16.93
C SER A 109 -17.58 18.48 -17.11
N PHE A 110 -16.61 18.63 -18.02
CA PHE A 110 -16.11 19.94 -18.45
C PHE A 110 -16.63 20.24 -19.85
N TYR A 111 -17.19 21.43 -20.05
CA TYR A 111 -17.73 21.91 -21.33
C TYR A 111 -17.11 23.26 -21.71
N GLY A 112 -16.74 23.44 -22.99
CA GLY A 112 -16.30 24.74 -23.50
C GLY A 112 -17.48 25.69 -23.70
N VAL A 113 -17.32 26.94 -23.30
CA VAL A 113 -18.32 28.02 -23.49
C VAL A 113 -17.88 29.00 -24.60
N PRO A 114 -18.82 29.65 -25.32
CA PRO A 114 -20.26 29.43 -25.38
C PRO A 114 -20.65 28.61 -26.63
N TYR A 115 -21.38 27.50 -26.44
CA TYR A 115 -22.11 26.74 -27.48
C TYR A 115 -21.36 26.12 -28.67
N ALA A 116 -20.03 26.17 -28.74
CA ALA A 116 -19.33 25.49 -29.84
C ALA A 116 -17.87 25.11 -29.55
N ASN A 117 -17.28 25.47 -28.40
CA ASN A 117 -15.83 25.43 -28.30
C ASN A 117 -15.29 24.13 -27.69
N VAL A 118 -14.27 23.58 -28.33
CA VAL A 118 -13.47 22.48 -27.79
C VAL A 118 -12.71 22.96 -26.56
N ILE A 119 -12.56 22.10 -25.54
CA ILE A 119 -11.63 22.32 -24.43
C ILE A 119 -10.25 22.50 -25.08
N MET A 120 -9.71 23.71 -25.07
CA MET A 120 -8.42 24.01 -25.70
C MET A 120 -7.38 24.25 -24.60
N PHE A 121 -6.12 23.98 -24.92
CA PHE A 121 -4.96 24.23 -24.07
C PHE A 121 -4.80 23.24 -22.91
N SER A 122 -3.96 23.62 -21.95
CA SER A 122 -3.57 22.82 -20.79
C SER A 122 -4.27 23.34 -19.53
N SER A 123 -4.80 22.45 -18.72
CA SER A 123 -5.26 22.78 -17.36
C SER A 123 -4.69 21.81 -16.35
N PHE A 124 -4.33 22.34 -15.19
CA PHE A 124 -4.17 21.52 -14.00
C PHE A 124 -5.56 21.24 -13.40
N ILE A 125 -5.78 20.00 -13.00
CA ILE A 125 -7.04 19.52 -12.43
C ILE A 125 -6.75 18.86 -11.09
N SER A 126 -7.52 19.24 -10.06
CA SER A 126 -7.51 18.61 -8.73
C SER A 126 -8.92 18.19 -8.36
N ILE A 127 -9.10 16.89 -8.09
CA ILE A 127 -10.41 16.28 -7.79
C ILE A 127 -10.30 15.51 -6.48
N ASP A 128 -11.11 15.88 -5.50
CA ASP A 128 -11.29 15.10 -4.28
C ASP A 128 -12.43 14.08 -4.50
N PHE A 129 -12.23 12.83 -4.09
CA PHE A 129 -13.17 11.73 -4.28
C PHE A 129 -13.13 10.72 -3.12
N THR A 130 -14.14 9.84 -3.06
CA THR A 130 -14.20 8.78 -2.04
C THR A 130 -14.34 7.38 -2.65
N THR A 131 -13.89 6.36 -1.90
CA THR A 131 -13.97 4.94 -2.29
C THR A 131 -14.82 4.13 -1.32
N ASP A 132 -15.88 4.72 -0.75
CA ASP A 132 -16.73 4.08 0.25
C ASP A 132 -17.55 2.89 -0.28
N THR A 133 -17.50 2.64 -1.58
CA THR A 133 -18.23 1.53 -2.22
C THR A 133 -17.34 0.30 -2.38
N ALA A 134 -17.90 -0.87 -2.11
CA ALA A 134 -17.21 -2.15 -2.29
C ALA A 134 -16.66 -2.29 -3.71
N GLY A 135 -15.36 -2.59 -3.82
CA GLY A 135 -14.67 -2.78 -5.10
C GLY A 135 -14.25 -1.50 -5.82
N ALA A 136 -14.46 -0.31 -5.23
CA ALA A 136 -13.94 0.95 -5.78
C ALA A 136 -12.42 1.05 -5.61
N TYR A 137 -11.71 1.50 -6.63
CA TYR A 137 -10.26 1.69 -6.58
C TYR A 137 -9.88 3.12 -6.16
N PRO A 138 -8.72 3.31 -5.49
CA PRO A 138 -8.16 4.61 -5.15
C PRO A 138 -7.52 5.28 -6.37
N GLY A 139 -8.34 5.58 -7.37
CA GLY A 139 -7.95 6.22 -8.62
C GLY A 139 -9.16 6.75 -9.37
N LEU A 140 -8.90 7.43 -10.48
CA LEU A 140 -9.95 7.96 -11.36
C LEU A 140 -9.79 7.40 -12.76
N ARG A 141 -10.91 7.10 -13.41
CA ARG A 141 -10.99 6.82 -14.85
C ARG A 141 -11.40 8.12 -15.54
N ALA A 142 -10.52 8.62 -16.40
CA ALA A 142 -10.78 9.76 -17.25
C ALA A 142 -11.18 9.28 -18.65
N ARG A 143 -12.26 9.85 -19.18
CA ARG A 143 -12.84 9.53 -20.49
C ARG A 143 -13.24 10.81 -21.21
N LEU A 144 -12.70 11.08 -22.39
CA LEU A 144 -13.28 12.09 -23.29
C LEU A 144 -14.29 11.43 -24.24
N THR A 145 -15.42 12.08 -24.48
CA THR A 145 -16.28 11.81 -25.63
C THR A 145 -16.40 13.09 -26.47
N THR A 146 -16.07 12.99 -27.76
CA THR A 146 -16.36 14.02 -28.77
C THR A 146 -17.65 13.64 -29.47
N GLU A 147 -18.70 14.45 -29.37
CA GLU A 147 -19.92 14.21 -30.13
C GLU A 147 -19.72 14.64 -31.59
N ASN A 148 -19.73 13.71 -32.53
CA ASN A 148 -20.22 14.03 -33.87
C ASN A 148 -21.75 14.11 -33.73
N MET A 149 -22.30 15.32 -33.70
CA MET A 149 -23.75 15.51 -33.78
C MET A 149 -24.27 14.80 -35.03
N SER A 150 -25.09 13.78 -34.83
CA SER A 150 -25.90 13.21 -35.89
C SER A 150 -26.88 14.27 -36.37
N VAL A 151 -26.58 14.92 -37.49
CA VAL A 151 -27.65 15.36 -38.39
C VAL A 151 -28.34 14.07 -38.82
N ALA A 152 -29.67 14.02 -38.68
CA ALA A 152 -30.51 12.83 -38.82
C ALA A 152 -29.93 11.73 -39.74
N GLY A 153 -29.52 10.61 -39.12
CA GLY A 153 -29.26 9.35 -39.85
C GLY A 153 -27.81 8.89 -40.02
N GLN A 154 -26.80 9.46 -39.35
CA GLN A 154 -25.43 8.91 -39.39
C GLN A 154 -24.90 8.51 -38.00
N SER A 155 -24.58 7.22 -37.84
CA SER A 155 -23.90 6.63 -36.69
C SER A 155 -22.39 6.88 -36.74
N GLY A 156 -21.97 8.08 -36.36
CA GLY A 156 -20.55 8.45 -36.22
C GLY A 156 -19.94 7.93 -34.92
N GLY A 157 -18.93 7.08 -35.00
CA GLY A 157 -18.29 6.41 -33.85
C GLY A 157 -17.53 7.37 -32.91
N SER A 158 -17.75 7.18 -31.60
CA SER A 158 -17.08 7.90 -30.51
C SER A 158 -15.60 7.49 -30.42
N GLN A 159 -14.66 8.43 -30.60
CA GLN A 159 -13.28 8.21 -30.15
C GLN A 159 -13.25 8.34 -28.63
N THR A 160 -12.87 7.26 -27.95
CA THR A 160 -12.79 7.23 -26.48
C THR A 160 -11.36 6.83 -26.09
N SER A 161 -10.50 7.80 -25.78
CA SER A 161 -9.29 7.52 -25.03
C SER A 161 -9.64 7.42 -23.55
N VAL A 162 -9.22 6.32 -22.92
CA VAL A 162 -9.40 6.08 -21.48
C VAL A 162 -8.04 6.09 -20.83
N ILE A 163 -7.85 6.94 -19.83
CA ILE A 163 -6.64 6.99 -19.01
C ILE A 163 -7.08 6.88 -17.56
N TYR A 164 -6.35 6.10 -16.78
CA TYR A 164 -6.56 5.96 -15.35
C TYR A 164 -5.53 6.79 -14.59
N ILE A 165 -6.00 7.62 -13.68
CA ILE A 165 -5.17 8.45 -12.79
C ILE A 165 -5.05 7.69 -11.47
N ALA A 166 -3.83 7.29 -11.14
CA ALA A 166 -3.56 6.44 -9.97
C ALA A 166 -2.34 6.95 -9.19
N ALA A 167 -2.12 6.38 -8.00
CA ALA A 167 -0.97 6.72 -7.15
C ALA A 167 0.38 6.40 -7.82
N ASN A 168 0.41 5.42 -8.73
CA ASN A 168 1.58 5.04 -9.52
C ASN A 168 1.67 5.76 -10.89
N GLY A 169 0.90 6.83 -11.11
CA GLY A 169 0.93 7.62 -12.34
C GLY A 169 -0.25 7.41 -13.28
N CYS A 170 -0.10 7.84 -14.53
CA CYS A 170 -1.13 7.70 -15.56
C CYS A 170 -1.05 6.29 -16.16
N GLN A 171 -2.14 5.53 -16.09
CA GLN A 171 -2.21 4.14 -16.54
C GLN A 171 -3.16 4.00 -17.74
N LEU A 172 -2.84 3.09 -18.66
CA LEU A 172 -3.70 2.76 -19.80
C LEU A 172 -4.67 1.60 -19.51
N SER A 173 -4.48 0.91 -18.39
CA SER A 173 -5.27 -0.26 -18.00
C SER A 173 -5.68 -0.18 -16.54
N MET A 174 -6.92 -0.59 -16.27
CA MET A 174 -7.44 -0.72 -14.91
C MET A 174 -6.68 -1.76 -14.09
N ALA A 175 -6.10 -2.78 -14.75
CA ALA A 175 -5.31 -3.81 -14.08
C ALA A 175 -4.03 -3.26 -13.42
N ASN A 176 -3.58 -2.08 -13.83
CA ASN A 176 -2.37 -1.44 -13.31
C ASN A 176 -2.68 -0.42 -12.20
N ILE A 177 -3.95 -0.23 -11.84
CA ILE A 177 -4.31 0.65 -10.73
C ILE A 177 -4.05 -0.10 -9.42
N PRO A 178 -3.31 0.50 -8.47
CA PRO A 178 -3.14 -0.07 -7.13
C PRO A 178 -4.49 -0.35 -6.49
N LYS A 179 -4.63 -1.49 -5.83
CA LYS A 179 -5.89 -1.82 -5.15
C LYS A 179 -6.07 -0.92 -3.92
N PRO A 180 -7.29 -0.80 -3.36
CA PRO A 180 -7.52 -0.05 -2.12
C PRO A 180 -6.51 -0.37 -1.02
N GLU A 181 -6.22 -1.65 -0.78
CA GLU A 181 -5.26 -2.11 0.22
C GLU A 181 -3.81 -1.69 -0.04
N ASP A 182 -3.47 -1.25 -1.26
CA ASP A 182 -2.14 -0.75 -1.63
C ASP A 182 -1.97 0.75 -1.36
N VAL A 183 -3.07 1.49 -1.25
CA VAL A 183 -3.06 2.96 -1.04
C VAL A 183 -3.58 3.32 0.36
N ASP A 184 -4.49 2.52 0.90
CA ASP A 184 -5.01 2.59 2.26
C ASP A 184 -4.68 1.28 3.00
N THR A 185 -3.42 1.12 3.40
CA THR A 185 -3.03 0.00 4.25
C THR A 185 -3.31 0.36 5.71
N PRO A 186 -4.29 -0.28 6.38
CA PRO A 186 -4.41 -0.13 7.82
C PRO A 186 -3.16 -0.70 8.49
N GLU A 187 -2.64 -0.02 9.51
CA GLU A 187 -1.56 -0.59 10.31
C GLU A 187 -2.04 -1.93 10.92
N PRO A 188 -1.21 -2.98 10.90
CA PRO A 188 -1.62 -4.27 11.42
C PRO A 188 -1.95 -4.16 12.91
N ALA A 189 -3.11 -4.69 13.28
CA ALA A 189 -3.50 -4.80 14.68
C ALA A 189 -2.71 -5.95 15.32
N PHE A 190 -1.95 -5.64 16.37
CA PHE A 190 -1.14 -6.60 17.11
C PHE A 190 -1.81 -7.00 18.43
N SER A 191 -1.67 -8.26 18.81
CA SER A 191 -1.85 -8.72 20.18
C SER A 191 -0.73 -9.66 20.58
N MET A 192 -0.23 -9.51 21.81
CA MET A 192 0.85 -10.33 22.34
C MET A 192 0.28 -11.32 23.36
N SER A 193 0.70 -12.57 23.30
CA SER A 193 0.37 -13.53 24.37
C SER A 193 1.20 -13.19 25.61
N SER A 194 0.54 -12.98 26.75
CA SER A 194 1.24 -12.94 28.04
C SER A 194 1.83 -14.32 28.30
N ALA A 195 3.13 -14.39 28.61
CA ALA A 195 3.82 -15.61 28.99
C ALA A 195 4.38 -15.46 30.41
N VAL A 196 4.19 -16.47 31.26
CA VAL A 196 4.78 -16.53 32.60
C VAL A 196 5.88 -17.59 32.58
N TRP A 197 7.13 -17.16 32.68
CA TRP A 197 8.28 -18.06 32.69
C TRP A 197 8.68 -18.40 34.12
N GLN A 198 8.16 -19.52 34.60
CA GLN A 198 8.56 -20.06 35.90
C GLN A 198 9.84 -20.87 35.73
N MET A 199 10.93 -20.37 36.30
CA MET A 199 12.20 -21.10 36.36
C MET A 199 12.16 -22.14 37.48
N ASN A 200 12.80 -23.28 37.25
CA ASN A 200 12.97 -24.31 38.27
C ASN A 200 13.87 -23.80 39.41
N THR A 201 13.72 -24.40 40.58
CA THR A 201 14.63 -24.17 41.70
C THR A 201 16.05 -24.56 41.32
N LEU A 202 17.02 -23.76 41.74
CA LEU A 202 18.44 -24.01 41.56
C LEU A 202 19.19 -23.59 42.81
N ASP A 203 20.39 -24.13 43.00
CA ASP A 203 21.30 -23.71 44.07
C ASP A 203 22.05 -22.43 43.66
N VAL A 204 21.99 -21.40 44.49
CA VAL A 204 22.67 -20.11 44.30
C VAL A 204 24.19 -20.30 44.20
N SER A 205 24.74 -21.33 44.83
CA SER A 205 26.16 -21.67 44.74
C SER A 205 26.61 -21.94 43.29
N ASN A 206 25.73 -22.53 42.47
CA ASN A 206 25.97 -22.86 41.06
C ASN A 206 25.89 -21.67 40.12
N LEU A 207 25.39 -20.52 40.57
CA LEU A 207 25.31 -19.33 39.73
C LEU A 207 26.70 -18.71 39.59
N PRO A 208 27.12 -18.33 38.36
CA PRO A 208 28.33 -17.58 38.16
C PRO A 208 28.17 -16.16 38.70
N ASP A 209 29.25 -15.65 39.31
CA ASP A 209 29.31 -14.24 39.70
C ASP A 209 29.30 -13.35 38.45
N LEU A 210 28.63 -12.20 38.54
CA LEU A 210 28.54 -11.22 37.46
C LEU A 210 29.89 -10.67 36.97
N SER A 211 30.94 -10.76 37.78
CA SER A 211 32.31 -10.39 37.42
C SER A 211 33.08 -11.51 36.71
N ALA A 212 32.59 -12.76 36.77
CA ALA A 212 33.25 -13.89 36.15
C ALA A 212 33.13 -13.82 34.62
N SER A 213 34.17 -14.26 33.91
CA SER A 213 34.14 -14.45 32.46
C SER A 213 33.29 -15.67 32.09
N GLY A 214 32.71 -15.67 30.89
CA GLY A 214 31.91 -16.79 30.38
C GLY A 214 30.40 -16.54 30.34
N ASN A 215 29.65 -17.61 30.12
CA ASN A 215 28.19 -17.58 30.00
C ASN A 215 27.52 -17.60 31.38
N GLY A 216 26.29 -17.09 31.44
CA GLY A 216 25.47 -17.24 32.64
C GLY A 216 24.98 -18.68 32.81
N TYR A 217 24.41 -18.97 33.97
CA TYR A 217 23.77 -20.27 34.20
C TYR A 217 22.45 -20.34 33.43
N ALA A 218 22.33 -21.27 32.48
CA ALA A 218 21.10 -21.45 31.72
C ALA A 218 19.99 -22.01 32.62
N ALA A 219 19.00 -21.19 32.93
CA ALA A 219 17.88 -21.58 33.78
C ALA A 219 16.98 -22.59 33.07
N SER A 220 16.58 -23.64 33.78
CA SER A 220 15.52 -24.54 33.32
C SER A 220 14.16 -23.89 33.54
N ILE A 221 13.35 -23.76 32.48
CA ILE A 221 12.02 -23.16 32.55
C ILE A 221 10.96 -24.27 32.52
N SER A 222 10.07 -24.27 33.50
CA SER A 222 8.94 -25.18 33.58
C SER A 222 7.97 -24.95 32.41
N ASN A 223 7.46 -26.03 31.82
CA ASN A 223 6.46 -26.00 30.75
C ASN A 223 6.85 -25.07 29.57
N ILE A 224 8.13 -25.05 29.20
CA ILE A 224 8.66 -24.14 28.18
C ILE A 224 7.91 -24.24 26.84
N ALA A 225 7.49 -25.44 26.44
CA ALA A 225 6.75 -25.68 25.19
C ALA A 225 5.41 -24.93 25.12
N SER A 226 4.82 -24.60 26.27
CA SER A 226 3.52 -23.91 26.38
C SER A 226 3.63 -22.43 26.72
N ASN A 227 4.85 -21.91 26.94
CA ASN A 227 5.08 -20.54 27.42
C ASN A 227 5.92 -19.71 26.45
N ASN A 228 5.62 -19.82 25.15
CA ASN A 228 6.26 -18.98 24.13
C ASN A 228 5.76 -17.54 24.18
N LEU A 229 6.64 -16.60 23.86
CA LEU A 229 6.23 -15.24 23.52
C LEU A 229 5.69 -15.26 22.10
N CYS A 230 4.41 -14.97 21.89
CA CYS A 230 3.83 -14.94 20.56
C CYS A 230 3.21 -13.57 20.27
N ILE A 231 3.44 -13.10 19.04
CA ILE A 231 2.72 -11.96 18.47
C ILE A 231 1.69 -12.51 17.50
N ASN A 232 0.46 -12.02 17.61
CA ASN A 232 -0.64 -12.33 16.72
C ASN A 232 -1.01 -11.04 15.98
N TYR A 233 -1.26 -11.15 14.69
CA TYR A 233 -1.58 -9.99 13.88
C TYR A 233 -2.51 -10.31 12.72
N VAL A 234 -3.21 -9.29 12.23
CA VAL A 234 -4.06 -9.37 11.03
C VAL A 234 -3.20 -9.22 9.78
N THR A 235 -3.29 -10.16 8.84
CA THR A 235 -2.42 -10.20 7.66
C THR A 235 -2.72 -9.10 6.64
N ALA A 236 -3.97 -8.62 6.57
CA ALA A 236 -4.39 -7.60 5.60
C ALA A 236 -3.65 -6.25 5.73
N GLY A 237 -3.16 -5.91 6.93
CA GLY A 237 -2.36 -4.70 7.18
C GLY A 237 -0.86 -4.88 6.99
N VAL A 238 -0.41 -6.11 6.76
CA VAL A 238 1.02 -6.41 6.60
C VAL A 238 1.45 -6.12 5.17
N LYS A 239 2.33 -5.14 5.00
CA LYS A 239 3.12 -4.96 3.78
C LYS A 239 4.54 -5.48 4.01
N ASN A 240 5.41 -5.45 2.99
CA ASN A 240 6.85 -5.69 3.11
C ASN A 240 7.55 -4.56 3.91
N LYS A 241 7.02 -4.25 5.10
CA LYS A 241 7.56 -3.36 6.10
C LYS A 241 8.26 -4.20 7.16
N THR A 242 9.27 -3.60 7.77
CA THR A 242 9.96 -4.19 8.92
C THR A 242 9.37 -3.58 10.20
N TYR A 243 9.22 -4.38 11.25
CA TYR A 243 8.80 -3.90 12.57
C TYR A 243 9.92 -4.14 13.57
N ALA A 244 10.08 -3.25 14.54
CA ALA A 244 11.02 -3.45 15.63
C ALA A 244 10.32 -4.17 16.80
N LEU A 245 10.97 -5.20 17.35
CA LEU A 245 10.63 -5.78 18.65
C LEU A 245 11.65 -5.26 19.68
N SER A 246 11.16 -4.49 20.64
CA SER A 246 12.00 -3.86 21.66
C SER A 246 11.53 -4.20 23.07
N VAL A 247 12.41 -4.02 24.04
CA VAL A 247 12.11 -4.16 25.47
C VAL A 247 12.24 -2.80 26.14
N THR A 248 11.24 -2.42 26.93
CA THR A 248 11.24 -1.15 27.69
C THR A 248 11.64 -1.32 29.15
N THR A 249 11.77 -2.56 29.62
CA THR A 249 12.32 -2.84 30.95
C THR A 249 13.74 -2.32 31.07
N THR A 250 14.01 -1.56 32.12
CA THR A 250 15.34 -0.98 32.36
C THR A 250 16.35 -2.09 32.66
N SER A 251 17.50 -2.03 32.00
CA SER A 251 18.67 -2.83 32.34
C SER A 251 19.68 -1.99 33.10
N SER A 252 20.60 -2.66 33.79
CA SER A 252 21.76 -2.01 34.41
C SER A 252 23.05 -2.68 33.94
N THR A 253 24.14 -1.90 33.92
CA THR A 253 25.47 -2.43 33.64
C THR A 253 26.07 -3.00 34.92
N GLN A 254 26.23 -4.31 34.97
CA GLN A 254 26.76 -5.06 36.12
C GLN A 254 27.93 -5.93 35.65
N GLY A 255 29.11 -5.79 36.28
CA GLY A 255 30.29 -6.56 35.89
C GLY A 255 30.69 -6.42 34.41
N GLY A 256 30.43 -5.24 33.80
CA GLY A 256 30.68 -5.00 32.38
C GLY A 256 29.61 -5.56 31.42
N ARG A 257 28.52 -6.11 31.94
CA ARG A 257 27.41 -6.71 31.15
C ARG A 257 26.15 -5.89 31.33
N SER A 258 25.34 -5.76 30.29
CA SER A 258 23.98 -5.23 30.44
C SER A 258 23.05 -6.36 30.87
N LEU A 259 22.44 -6.26 32.04
CA LEU A 259 21.56 -7.29 32.62
C LEU A 259 20.25 -6.68 33.11
N PHE A 260 19.19 -7.48 33.04
CA PHE A 260 17.96 -7.23 33.78
C PHE A 260 18.09 -7.77 35.22
N THR A 261 17.14 -7.39 36.06
CA THR A 261 17.14 -7.77 37.48
C THR A 261 15.78 -8.34 37.89
N LEU A 262 15.81 -9.48 38.58
CA LEU A 262 14.70 -10.05 39.32
C LEU A 262 14.85 -9.66 40.79
N GLN A 263 13.75 -9.21 41.39
CA GLN A 263 13.72 -8.71 42.77
C GLN A 263 13.27 -9.81 43.73
N GLY A 264 14.00 -9.95 44.84
CA GLY A 264 13.60 -10.72 46.02
C GLY A 264 13.55 -9.82 47.26
N THR A 265 13.11 -10.37 48.41
CA THR A 265 12.79 -9.61 49.64
C THR A 265 13.93 -8.77 50.22
N ALA A 266 15.20 -9.09 49.90
CA ALA A 266 16.38 -8.27 50.17
C ALA A 266 17.58 -8.76 49.34
N SER A 267 17.30 -9.18 48.10
CA SER A 267 18.21 -9.92 47.24
C SER A 267 17.89 -9.61 45.78
N GLN A 268 18.91 -9.62 44.94
CA GLN A 268 18.76 -9.41 43.50
C GLN A 268 19.39 -10.57 42.74
N LEU A 269 18.71 -10.98 41.68
CA LEU A 269 19.20 -11.97 40.73
C LEU A 269 19.25 -11.33 39.35
N PHE A 270 20.37 -11.48 38.65
CA PHE A 270 20.59 -10.80 37.37
C PHE A 270 20.43 -11.77 36.22
N TYR A 271 19.95 -11.29 35.08
CA TYR A 271 19.77 -12.15 33.92
C TYR A 271 19.88 -11.43 32.59
N ASN A 272 20.17 -12.22 31.56
CA ASN A 272 19.87 -11.86 30.18
C ASN A 272 18.78 -12.80 29.63
N LEU A 273 18.06 -12.31 28.63
CA LEU A 273 16.99 -13.03 27.96
C LEU A 273 17.35 -13.22 26.51
N GLN A 274 17.29 -14.45 26.03
CA GLN A 274 17.33 -14.77 24.61
C GLN A 274 15.96 -15.28 24.18
N LEU A 275 15.55 -14.91 22.98
CA LEU A 275 14.34 -15.36 22.32
C LEU A 275 14.77 -16.10 21.06
N ALA A 276 14.59 -17.43 21.04
CA ALA A 276 14.86 -18.25 19.88
C ALA A 276 13.58 -18.35 19.03
N SER A 277 13.66 -18.03 17.75
CA SER A 277 12.53 -18.01 16.84
C SER A 277 12.02 -19.43 16.55
N ASN A 278 10.70 -19.61 16.60
CA ASN A 278 10.07 -20.90 16.31
C ASN A 278 9.88 -21.15 14.81
N ASP A 279 10.16 -20.17 13.96
CA ASP A 279 10.08 -20.29 12.49
C ASP A 279 11.36 -20.89 11.86
N GLY A 280 12.40 -21.15 12.67
CA GLY A 280 13.68 -21.68 12.21
C GLY A 280 14.58 -20.66 11.49
N VAL A 281 14.24 -19.36 11.54
CA VAL A 281 15.03 -18.28 10.93
C VAL A 281 15.90 -17.60 12.00
N PRO A 282 17.24 -17.83 12.02
CA PRO A 282 18.10 -17.30 13.08
C PRO A 282 18.20 -15.76 13.10
N ALA A 283 17.89 -15.10 11.99
CA ALA A 283 17.83 -13.63 11.94
C ALA A 283 16.72 -13.05 12.84
N ASN A 284 15.74 -13.88 13.21
CA ASN A 284 14.66 -13.54 14.14
C ASN A 284 14.98 -13.95 15.59
N ASP A 285 16.20 -14.41 15.88
CA ASP A 285 16.65 -14.66 17.25
C ASP A 285 17.08 -13.35 17.90
N PHE A 286 16.63 -13.12 19.13
CA PHE A 286 16.89 -11.89 19.86
C PHE A 286 17.58 -12.13 21.18
N SER A 287 18.45 -11.20 21.57
CA SER A 287 19.12 -11.19 22.86
C SER A 287 18.89 -9.83 23.50
N PHE A 288 18.44 -9.84 24.75
CA PHE A 288 18.15 -8.68 25.56
C PHE A 288 18.87 -8.77 26.91
N PRO A 289 19.31 -7.64 27.49
CA PRO A 289 19.23 -6.28 26.94
C PRO A 289 20.16 -6.08 25.73
N THR A 290 19.76 -5.24 24.78
CA THR A 290 20.58 -4.89 23.62
C THR A 290 20.46 -3.39 23.33
N ALA A 291 21.56 -2.78 22.88
CA ALA A 291 21.57 -1.37 22.49
C ALA A 291 20.97 -1.12 21.09
N ASN A 292 20.92 -2.15 20.24
CA ASN A 292 20.47 -2.01 18.85
C ASN A 292 19.03 -2.50 18.70
N ALA A 293 18.23 -1.75 17.95
CA ALA A 293 16.89 -2.19 17.57
C ALA A 293 16.94 -3.55 16.87
N LYS A 294 16.05 -4.44 17.30
CA LYS A 294 15.86 -5.76 16.72
C LYS A 294 14.61 -5.76 15.87
N TYR A 295 14.70 -6.36 14.69
CA TYR A 295 13.69 -6.23 13.67
C TYR A 295 13.10 -7.59 13.29
N ILE A 296 11.80 -7.60 13.05
CA ILE A 296 11.02 -8.73 12.56
C ILE A 296 10.42 -8.38 11.19
N THR A 297 10.29 -9.41 10.36
CA THR A 297 9.54 -9.34 9.09
C THR A 297 8.29 -10.17 9.24
N LEU A 298 7.14 -9.53 9.15
CA LEU A 298 5.85 -10.20 9.26
C LEU A 298 5.47 -10.84 7.92
N THR A 299 4.91 -12.04 7.96
CA THR A 299 4.37 -12.70 6.76
C THR A 299 2.92 -12.28 6.50
N GLN A 300 2.56 -12.18 5.22
CA GLN A 300 1.17 -11.98 4.78
C GLN A 300 0.36 -13.29 4.73
N THR A 301 1.03 -14.43 4.85
CA THR A 301 0.38 -15.74 4.86
C THR A 301 -0.34 -15.97 6.18
N ALA A 302 -1.63 -16.27 6.11
CA ALA A 302 -2.40 -16.66 7.27
C ALA A 302 -1.86 -17.97 7.87
N SER A 303 -1.91 -18.07 9.19
CA SER A 303 -1.62 -19.31 9.90
C SER A 303 -2.88 -20.21 9.91
N SER A 304 -3.10 -20.98 10.98
CA SER A 304 -4.29 -21.84 11.13
C SER A 304 -5.61 -21.06 11.20
N THR A 305 -5.56 -19.74 11.43
CA THR A 305 -6.75 -18.87 11.51
C THR A 305 -6.84 -17.98 10.27
N PRO A 306 -7.97 -17.92 9.56
CA PRO A 306 -8.13 -17.06 8.39
C PRO A 306 -7.78 -15.59 8.67
N ASN A 307 -7.04 -14.96 7.76
CA ASN A 307 -6.64 -13.54 7.82
C ASN A 307 -5.79 -13.14 9.04
N ARG A 308 -5.29 -14.12 9.80
CA ARG A 308 -4.42 -13.89 10.96
C ARG A 308 -3.18 -14.73 10.83
N SER A 309 -2.08 -14.21 11.35
CA SER A 309 -0.84 -14.95 11.45
C SER A 309 -0.20 -14.76 12.81
N GLN A 310 0.76 -15.62 13.13
CA GLN A 310 1.40 -15.68 14.42
C GLN A 310 2.90 -15.93 14.25
N MET A 311 3.70 -15.22 15.06
CA MET A 311 5.13 -15.45 15.18
C MET A 311 5.46 -15.65 16.65
N CYS A 312 6.23 -16.69 16.97
CA CYS A 312 6.50 -17.10 18.34
C CYS A 312 8.00 -17.29 18.60
N TRP A 313 8.41 -17.03 19.83
CA TRP A 313 9.76 -17.27 20.32
C TRP A 313 9.76 -18.08 21.61
N THR A 314 10.70 -19.01 21.69
CA THR A 314 11.02 -19.77 22.90
C THR A 314 12.06 -19.00 23.73
N PRO A 315 11.77 -18.66 25.01
CA PRO A 315 12.72 -17.93 25.85
C PRO A 315 13.86 -18.83 26.35
N LYS A 316 15.04 -18.25 26.50
CA LYS A 316 16.18 -18.81 27.24
C LYS A 316 16.71 -17.75 28.19
N ILE A 317 16.82 -18.08 29.46
CA ILE A 317 17.22 -17.14 30.51
C ILE A 317 18.56 -17.59 31.06
N ASN A 318 19.58 -16.71 31.04
CA ASN A 318 20.85 -16.98 31.69
C ASN A 318 20.98 -16.13 32.94
N LEU A 319 21.21 -16.78 34.08
CA LEU A 319 21.24 -16.19 35.40
C LEU A 319 22.67 -15.93 35.88
N PHE A 320 22.81 -14.87 36.68
CA PHE A 320 24.05 -14.44 37.31
C PHE A 320 23.76 -13.99 38.74
N LYS A 321 24.73 -14.19 39.62
CA LYS A 321 24.68 -13.70 41.01
C LYS A 321 25.62 -12.52 41.23
N SER A 322 25.39 -11.83 42.34
CA SER A 322 26.30 -10.89 42.98
C SER A 322 26.61 -11.36 44.39
N ALA A 323 27.56 -10.70 45.09
CA ALA A 323 27.78 -10.91 46.51
C ALA A 323 26.52 -10.65 47.39
N ALA A 324 25.56 -9.86 46.91
CA ALA A 324 24.30 -9.57 47.60
C ALA A 324 23.18 -10.56 47.26
N THR A 325 23.39 -11.50 46.34
CA THR A 325 22.39 -12.50 45.96
C THR A 325 22.26 -13.55 47.06
N LYS A 326 21.09 -13.57 47.70
CA LYS A 326 20.67 -14.55 48.70
C LYS A 326 19.62 -15.50 48.13
N GLU A 327 19.52 -16.67 48.74
CA GLU A 327 18.44 -17.64 48.51
C GLU A 327 17.05 -17.02 48.74
N GLY A 328 16.06 -17.52 48.00
CA GLY A 328 14.68 -17.06 48.07
C GLY A 328 14.01 -17.00 46.71
N MET A 329 12.76 -16.55 46.70
CA MET A 329 12.01 -16.30 45.47
C MET A 329 12.41 -14.94 44.89
N HIS A 330 12.73 -14.91 43.60
CA HIS A 330 12.94 -13.68 42.83
C HIS A 330 11.92 -13.60 41.70
N THR A 331 11.35 -12.42 41.50
CA THR A 331 10.33 -12.17 40.48
C THR A 331 10.62 -10.88 39.71
N GLY A 332 10.09 -10.78 38.50
CA GLY A 332 10.23 -9.59 37.67
C GLY A 332 9.35 -9.67 36.44
N SER A 333 9.39 -8.62 35.63
CA SER A 333 8.60 -8.53 34.41
C SER A 333 9.40 -7.88 33.28
N VAL A 334 9.22 -8.40 32.07
CA VAL A 334 9.80 -7.84 30.84
C VAL A 334 8.69 -7.29 29.99
N ASN A 335 8.76 -6.00 29.67
CA ASN A 335 7.77 -5.33 28.82
C ASN A 335 8.29 -5.25 27.38
N PHE A 336 7.50 -5.77 26.44
CA PHE A 336 7.82 -5.75 25.02
C PHE A 336 6.96 -4.73 24.27
N VAL A 337 7.56 -4.09 23.26
CA VAL A 337 6.89 -3.12 22.39
C VAL A 337 7.20 -3.45 20.94
N ILE A 338 6.16 -3.42 20.10
CA ILE A 338 6.26 -3.53 18.64
C ILE A 338 6.02 -2.16 18.04
N SER A 339 6.95 -1.70 17.21
CA SER A 339 6.83 -0.42 16.50
C SER A 339 7.15 -0.58 15.01
N PRO A 340 6.44 0.09 14.10
CA PRO A 340 6.85 0.15 12.70
C PRO A 340 8.27 0.72 12.56
N LYS A 341 9.07 0.19 11.62
CA LYS A 341 10.32 0.84 11.23
C LYS A 341 9.99 2.16 10.54
N ALA A 342 10.53 3.26 11.06
CA ALA A 342 10.46 4.59 10.45
C ALA A 342 11.21 4.62 9.10
#